data_AF-A0A7Y2GDJ3-F1
#
_entry.id   AF-A0A7Y2GDJ3-F1
#
_cell.length_a   1.000
_cell.length_b   1.000
_cell.length_c   1.000
_cell.angle_alpha   90.00
_cell.angle_beta   90.00
_cell.angle_gamma   90.00
#
_symmetry.space_group_name_H-M   'P 1'
#
loop_
_entity.id
_entity.type
_entity.pdbx_description
1 polymer ?
#
loop_
_entity_poly.entity_id
_entity_poly.type
_entity_poly.pdbx_seq_one_letter_code
_entity_poly.pdbx_strand_id
1 'polypeptide(L)'
;MNRRRILLTLGAALCVALSLFVARSSEDPLTRTAQAYAADIASKSAGTYVTLRTLNAVLSTAQELEVGMSFIASGTAQPLKVLEPVDDTVERIAGLVFGIMVATGVLAVALGPVSALGLALLAAALALAAVFPQRRLSRQLGWYGGFFGLALPVSLALATPLASTLTEATYSRNLAVVSEITQQVSGGDVIAEADLSLNDYRRIAGNVWSRADELIGAMVAIVGVYVFRIFILPMLLIGGLFFAARSFARGEAGR
;
A
#
# COMPACT_ATOMS: atom_id res chain seq x y z
N MET A 1 15.17 40.57 -24.32
CA MET A 1 15.06 39.42 -23.38
C MET A 1 15.05 38.13 -24.20
N ASN A 2 15.98 37.20 -23.98
CA ASN A 2 16.14 36.01 -24.83
C ASN A 2 14.89 35.09 -24.73
N ARG A 3 14.41 34.56 -25.86
CA ARG A 3 13.24 33.65 -25.95
C ARG A 3 13.28 32.51 -24.93
N ARG A 4 14.47 31.97 -24.65
CA ARG A 4 14.72 30.95 -23.61
C ARG A 4 14.40 31.43 -22.19
N ARG A 5 14.75 32.67 -21.82
CA ARG A 5 14.44 33.22 -20.49
C ARG A 5 12.93 33.42 -20.32
N ILE A 6 12.24 33.86 -21.38
CA ILE A 6 10.77 34.02 -21.39
C ILE A 6 10.06 32.69 -21.14
N LEU A 7 10.50 31.62 -21.82
CA LEU A 7 9.93 30.28 -21.63
C LEU A 7 10.16 29.76 -20.19
N LEU A 8 11.34 29.97 -19.62
CA LEU A 8 11.64 29.55 -18.25
C LEU A 8 10.84 30.33 -17.20
N THR A 9 10.66 31.64 -17.38
CA THR A 9 9.85 32.45 -16.46
C THR A 9 8.37 32.09 -16.55
N LEU A 10 7.85 31.80 -17.74
CA LEU A 10 6.47 31.31 -17.91
C LEU A 10 6.28 29.94 -17.27
N GLY A 11 7.23 29.02 -17.46
CA GLY A 11 7.20 27.71 -16.81
C GLY A 11 7.27 27.82 -15.27
N ALA A 12 8.11 28.72 -14.74
CA ALA A 12 8.18 28.98 -13.32
C ALA A 12 6.86 29.53 -12.76
N ALA A 13 6.27 30.53 -13.44
CA ALA A 13 4.99 31.10 -13.05
C ALA A 13 3.86 30.06 -13.08
N LEU A 14 3.85 29.18 -14.09
CA LEU A 14 2.91 28.07 -14.17
C LEU A 14 3.10 27.08 -13.01
N CYS A 15 4.34 26.70 -12.67
CA CYS A 15 4.61 25.81 -11.55
C CYS A 15 4.24 26.43 -10.20
N VAL A 16 4.44 27.75 -10.02
CA VAL A 16 3.95 28.47 -8.84
C VAL A 16 2.43 28.44 -8.80
N ALA A 17 1.75 28.79 -9.91
CA ALA A 17 0.30 28.76 -9.99
C ALA A 17 -0.27 27.37 -9.69
N LEU A 18 0.33 26.32 -10.23
CA LEU A 18 -0.02 24.93 -9.93
C LEU A 18 0.27 24.57 -8.47
N SER A 19 1.41 24.97 -7.90
CA SER A 19 1.72 24.71 -6.49
C SER A 19 0.70 25.38 -5.54
N LEU A 20 0.29 26.61 -5.85
CA LEU A 20 -0.72 27.35 -5.10
C LEU A 20 -2.11 26.74 -5.30
N PHE A 21 -2.42 26.27 -6.52
CA PHE A 21 -3.66 25.55 -6.80
C PHE A 21 -3.71 24.24 -6.02
N VAL A 22 -2.67 23.41 -6.03
CA VAL A 22 -2.61 22.16 -5.25
C VAL A 22 -2.66 22.43 -3.75
N ALA A 23 -1.99 23.48 -3.26
CA ALA A 23 -2.00 23.82 -1.84
C ALA A 23 -3.34 24.38 -1.36
N ARG A 24 -4.15 24.97 -2.25
CA ARG A 24 -5.36 25.72 -1.88
C ARG A 24 -6.65 25.03 -2.31
N SER A 25 -6.60 24.23 -3.37
CA SER A 25 -7.77 23.55 -3.94
C SER A 25 -7.81 22.10 -3.47
N SER A 26 -8.90 21.75 -2.79
CA SER A 26 -9.32 20.35 -2.56
C SER A 26 -9.69 19.60 -3.85
N GLU A 27 -9.59 20.28 -5.01
CA GLU A 27 -10.08 19.83 -6.32
C GLU A 27 -8.97 19.44 -7.31
N ASP A 28 -7.69 19.38 -6.93
CA ASP A 28 -6.66 18.87 -7.85
C ASP A 28 -6.96 17.41 -8.25
N PRO A 29 -7.39 17.15 -9.51
CA PRO A 29 -7.84 15.83 -9.90
C PRO A 29 -6.69 14.81 -9.84
N LEU A 30 -5.46 15.23 -10.14
CA LEU A 30 -4.32 14.32 -10.22
C LEU A 30 -3.89 13.83 -8.84
N THR A 31 -3.61 14.78 -7.93
CA THR A 31 -3.24 14.43 -6.55
C THR A 31 -4.39 13.69 -5.87
N ARG A 32 -5.65 14.07 -6.10
CA ARG A 32 -6.81 13.38 -5.53
C ARG A 32 -6.94 11.93 -5.99
N THR A 33 -6.73 11.64 -7.28
CA THR A 33 -6.74 10.24 -7.77
C THR A 33 -5.62 9.43 -7.13
N ALA A 34 -4.42 10.00 -7.01
CA ALA A 34 -3.30 9.32 -6.38
C ALA A 34 -3.50 9.11 -4.86
N GLN A 35 -4.11 10.07 -4.15
CA GLN A 35 -4.50 9.93 -2.75
C GLN A 35 -5.57 8.85 -2.58
N ALA A 36 -6.59 8.85 -3.45
CA ALA A 36 -7.64 7.86 -3.42
C ALA A 36 -7.10 6.45 -3.66
N TYR A 37 -6.12 6.29 -4.56
CA TYR A 37 -5.43 5.02 -4.78
C TYR A 37 -4.71 4.52 -3.52
N ALA A 38 -3.92 5.38 -2.86
CA ALA A 38 -3.23 5.01 -1.63
C ALA A 38 -4.23 4.71 -0.49
N ALA A 39 -5.31 5.48 -0.37
CA ALA A 39 -6.35 5.28 0.64
C ALA A 39 -7.16 3.99 0.40
N ASP A 40 -7.43 3.61 -0.85
CA ASP A 40 -8.09 2.34 -1.19
C ASP A 40 -7.25 1.13 -0.76
N ILE A 41 -5.93 1.20 -0.97
CA ILE A 41 -5.03 0.13 -0.51
C ILE A 41 -4.97 0.10 1.02
N ALA A 42 -4.91 1.26 1.68
CA ALA A 42 -4.92 1.35 3.14
C ALA A 42 -6.20 0.75 3.74
N SER A 43 -7.37 1.06 3.19
CA SER A 43 -8.65 0.54 3.69
C SER A 43 -8.78 -0.98 3.45
N LYS A 44 -8.39 -1.47 2.26
CA LYS A 44 -8.39 -2.90 1.95
C LYS A 44 -7.45 -3.69 2.87
N SER A 45 -6.23 -3.19 3.06
CA SER A 45 -5.25 -3.82 3.96
C SER A 45 -5.67 -3.75 5.43
N ALA A 46 -6.36 -2.69 5.86
CA ALA A 46 -6.95 -2.63 7.20
C ALA A 46 -7.97 -3.75 7.42
N GLY A 47 -8.85 -4.00 6.43
CA GLY A 47 -9.80 -5.11 6.48
C GLY A 47 -9.08 -6.46 6.64
N THR A 48 -8.09 -6.74 5.79
CA THR A 48 -7.29 -7.98 5.89
C THR A 48 -6.54 -8.08 7.22
N TYR A 49 -5.98 -6.99 7.74
CA TYR A 49 -5.28 -6.97 9.03
C TYR A 49 -6.20 -7.34 10.19
N VAL A 50 -7.41 -6.76 10.24
CA VAL A 50 -8.39 -7.08 11.28
C VAL A 50 -8.76 -8.57 11.21
N THR A 51 -9.02 -9.10 10.02
CA THR A 51 -9.30 -10.53 9.84
C THR A 51 -8.16 -11.41 10.35
N LEU A 52 -6.91 -11.07 10.05
CA LEU A 52 -5.72 -11.78 10.54
C LEU A 52 -5.60 -11.72 12.06
N ARG A 53 -5.84 -10.55 12.66
CA ARG A 53 -5.81 -10.33 14.10
C ARG A 53 -6.86 -11.18 14.81
N THR A 54 -8.08 -11.25 14.27
CA THR A 54 -9.15 -12.10 14.79
C THR A 54 -8.78 -13.56 14.70
N LEU A 55 -8.22 -14.00 13.56
CA LEU A 55 -7.79 -15.39 13.38
C LEU A 55 -6.69 -15.78 14.39
N ASN A 56 -5.68 -14.93 14.57
CA ASN A 56 -4.62 -15.12 15.56
C ASN A 56 -5.16 -15.21 16.99
N ALA A 57 -6.16 -14.39 17.35
CA ALA A 57 -6.77 -14.44 18.68
C ALA A 57 -7.51 -15.78 18.92
N VAL A 58 -8.20 -16.29 17.90
CA VAL A 58 -8.92 -17.57 17.99
C VAL A 58 -7.96 -18.76 18.05
N LEU A 59 -6.91 -18.76 17.23
CA LEU A 59 -5.88 -19.81 17.27
C LEU A 59 -5.14 -19.83 18.61
N SER A 60 -4.73 -18.66 19.11
CA SER A 60 -4.07 -18.52 20.41
C SER A 60 -4.94 -19.05 21.56
N THR A 61 -6.22 -18.67 21.60
CA THR A 61 -7.17 -19.19 22.60
C THR A 61 -7.33 -20.71 22.52
N ALA A 62 -7.41 -21.26 21.31
CA ALA A 62 -7.54 -22.70 21.11
C ALA A 62 -6.30 -23.47 21.61
N GLN A 63 -5.10 -22.93 21.38
CA GLN A 63 -3.84 -23.52 21.85
C GLN A 63 -3.71 -23.48 23.37
N GLU A 64 -4.03 -22.36 24.03
CA GLU A 64 -3.95 -22.23 25.49
C GLU A 64 -4.85 -23.23 26.23
N LEU A 65 -6.06 -23.48 25.71
CA LEU A 65 -7.03 -24.40 26.31
C LEU A 65 -6.61 -25.88 26.23
N GLU A 66 -5.86 -26.26 25.22
CA GLU A 66 -5.37 -27.64 25.06
C GLU A 66 -4.15 -27.91 25.96
N VAL A 67 -3.28 -26.91 26.12
CA VAL A 67 -2.15 -26.98 27.06
C VAL A 67 -2.65 -27.13 28.50
N GLY A 68 -3.75 -26.46 28.89
CA GLY A 68 -4.36 -26.57 30.22
C GLY A 68 -4.92 -27.97 30.57
N MET A 69 -5.34 -28.76 29.58
CA MET A 69 -5.86 -30.13 29.76
C MET A 69 -4.76 -31.20 29.72
N SER A 70 -3.67 -30.94 28.98
CA SER A 70 -2.50 -31.82 28.89
C SER A 70 -1.76 -32.00 30.23
N PHE A 71 -1.97 -31.13 31.21
CA PHE A 71 -1.36 -31.26 32.55
C PHE A 71 -2.08 -32.28 33.45
N ILE A 72 -3.33 -32.67 33.14
CA ILE A 72 -4.13 -33.59 33.97
C ILE A 72 -4.11 -35.03 33.43
N ALA A 73 -3.79 -35.24 32.16
CA ALA A 73 -3.64 -36.56 31.55
C ALA A 73 -2.19 -36.82 31.14
N SER A 74 -1.39 -37.44 32.01
CA SER A 74 -0.03 -37.87 31.67
C SER A 74 -0.08 -38.98 30.60
N GLY A 75 0.13 -38.61 29.34
CA GLY A 75 0.10 -39.55 28.21
C GLY A 75 0.78 -38.98 26.98
N THR A 76 2.10 -38.82 27.06
CA THR A 76 3.15 -38.82 26.01
C THR A 76 2.78 -38.82 24.51
N ALA A 77 1.88 -37.97 24.06
CA ALA A 77 1.80 -37.53 22.68
C ALA A 77 1.63 -36.03 22.72
N GLN A 78 2.69 -35.26 22.48
CA GLN A 78 2.64 -33.83 22.19
C GLN A 78 2.14 -33.71 20.74
N PRO A 79 0.84 -33.50 20.47
CA PRO A 79 0.35 -33.48 19.09
C PRO A 79 0.57 -32.09 18.45
N LEU A 80 1.01 -31.09 19.21
CA LEU A 80 0.84 -29.67 18.87
C LEU A 80 2.10 -28.80 18.74
N LYS A 81 3.32 -29.36 18.82
CA LYS A 81 4.51 -28.63 18.33
C LYS A 81 4.49 -28.39 16.80
N VAL A 82 3.44 -28.85 16.14
CA VAL A 82 3.16 -28.74 14.71
C VAL A 82 2.31 -27.49 14.39
N LEU A 83 1.73 -26.79 15.40
CA LEU A 83 0.91 -25.56 15.19
C LEU A 83 1.67 -24.24 15.28
N GLU A 84 2.85 -24.23 15.91
CA GLU A 84 3.76 -23.08 15.98
C GLU A 84 4.05 -22.45 14.60
N PRO A 85 4.29 -23.24 13.53
CA PRO A 85 4.59 -22.66 12.22
C PRO A 85 3.43 -21.88 11.58
N VAL A 86 2.18 -22.27 11.84
CA VAL A 86 1.01 -21.62 11.22
C VAL A 86 0.73 -20.29 11.91
N ASP A 87 0.72 -20.26 13.24
CA ASP A 87 0.51 -19.01 14.00
C ASP A 87 1.62 -17.99 13.69
N ASP A 88 2.89 -18.42 13.69
CA ASP A 88 4.04 -17.57 13.32
C ASP A 88 3.89 -16.96 11.92
N THR A 89 3.38 -17.73 10.95
CA THR A 89 3.17 -17.21 9.59
C THR A 89 2.05 -16.18 9.55
N VAL A 90 0.94 -16.42 10.26
CA VAL A 90 -0.19 -15.49 10.35
C VAL A 90 0.24 -14.19 11.04
N GLU A 91 0.97 -14.27 12.15
CA GLU A 91 1.51 -13.10 12.86
C GLU A 91 2.42 -12.28 11.94
N ARG A 92 3.36 -12.94 11.25
CA ARG A 92 4.29 -12.25 10.34
C ARG A 92 3.57 -11.59 9.16
N ILE A 93 2.59 -12.28 8.57
CA ILE A 93 1.76 -11.72 7.50
C ILE A 93 0.94 -10.53 8.03
N ALA A 94 0.35 -10.63 9.22
CA ALA A 94 -0.39 -9.54 9.85
C ALA A 94 0.49 -8.31 10.07
N GLY A 95 1.71 -8.49 10.56
CA GLY A 95 2.69 -7.41 10.71
C GLY A 95 3.04 -6.73 9.38
N LEU A 96 3.19 -7.50 8.30
CA LEU A 96 3.44 -6.95 6.96
C LEU A 96 2.24 -6.18 6.42
N VAL A 97 1.03 -6.72 6.53
CA VAL A 97 -0.21 -6.06 6.09
C VAL A 97 -0.46 -4.79 6.90
N PHE A 98 -0.17 -4.80 8.20
CA PHE A 98 -0.22 -3.61 9.05
C PHE A 98 0.76 -2.53 8.57
N GLY A 99 2.02 -2.91 8.30
CA GLY A 99 3.02 -1.98 7.77
C GLY A 99 2.59 -1.36 6.43
N ILE A 100 1.99 -2.17 5.55
CA ILE A 100 1.40 -1.72 4.29
C ILE A 100 0.27 -0.71 4.53
N MET A 101 -0.67 -1.02 5.42
CA MET A 101 -1.79 -0.15 5.77
C MET A 101 -1.30 1.21 6.28
N VAL A 102 -0.34 1.21 7.20
CA VAL A 102 0.21 2.45 7.78
C VAL A 102 0.98 3.25 6.71
N ALA A 103 1.86 2.59 5.95
CA ALA A 103 2.64 3.26 4.92
C ALA A 103 1.74 3.91 3.85
N THR A 104 0.71 3.21 3.39
CA THR A 104 -0.22 3.72 2.38
C THR A 104 -1.16 4.78 2.93
N GLY A 105 -1.62 4.65 4.18
CA GLY A 105 -2.39 5.68 4.87
C GLY A 105 -1.60 6.98 5.06
N VAL A 106 -0.35 6.88 5.52
CA VAL A 106 0.57 8.03 5.63
C VAL A 106 0.82 8.65 4.28
N LEU A 107 1.07 7.84 3.24
CA LEU A 107 1.26 8.33 1.87
C LEU A 107 0.04 9.09 1.37
N ALA A 108 -1.18 8.59 1.59
CA ALA A 108 -2.42 9.25 1.17
C ALA A 108 -2.57 10.63 1.82
N VAL A 109 -2.26 10.76 3.11
CA VAL A 109 -2.32 12.04 3.83
C VAL A 109 -1.19 12.98 3.38
N ALA A 110 0.03 12.46 3.23
CA ALA A 110 1.21 13.26 2.90
C ALA A 110 1.23 13.72 1.44
N LEU A 111 0.51 13.06 0.53
CA LEU A 111 0.63 13.29 -0.90
C LEU A 111 0.37 14.74 -1.31
N GLY A 112 -0.67 15.37 -0.77
CA GLY A 112 -1.03 16.76 -1.09
C GLY A 112 0.06 17.76 -0.71
N PRO A 113 0.50 17.79 0.55
CA PRO A 113 1.62 18.64 0.96
C PRO A 113 2.91 18.34 0.17
N VAL A 114 3.23 17.07 -0.06
CA VAL A 114 4.45 16.66 -0.76
C VAL A 114 4.43 17.07 -2.24
N SER A 115 3.29 16.93 -2.93
CA SER A 115 3.17 17.34 -4.32
C SER A 115 3.21 18.86 -4.47
N ALA A 116 2.57 19.61 -3.58
CA ALA A 116 2.64 21.07 -3.54
C ALA A 116 4.09 21.56 -3.35
N LEU A 117 4.81 20.98 -2.38
CA LEU A 117 6.22 21.30 -2.13
C LEU A 117 7.10 20.93 -3.35
N GLY A 118 6.84 19.79 -3.98
CA GLY A 118 7.53 19.38 -5.20
C GLY A 118 7.35 20.39 -6.33
N LEU A 119 6.13 20.84 -6.58
CA LEU A 119 5.84 21.86 -7.59
C LEU A 119 6.48 23.21 -7.26
N ALA A 120 6.50 23.60 -5.99
CA ALA A 120 7.19 24.81 -5.54
C ALA A 120 8.71 24.73 -5.76
N LEU A 121 9.34 23.58 -5.48
CA LEU A 121 10.76 23.35 -5.77
C LEU A 121 11.05 23.37 -7.26
N LEU A 122 10.16 22.81 -8.08
CA LEU A 122 10.26 22.86 -9.54
C LEU A 122 10.15 24.30 -10.06
N ALA A 123 9.24 25.09 -9.51
CA ALA A 123 9.11 26.50 -9.83
C ALA A 123 10.39 27.29 -9.49
N ALA A 124 10.93 27.07 -8.29
CA ALA A 124 12.19 27.67 -7.84
C ALA A 124 13.36 27.27 -8.77
N ALA A 125 13.42 26.00 -9.20
CA ALA A 125 14.43 25.52 -10.13
C ALA A 125 14.40 26.26 -11.48
N LEU A 126 13.19 26.48 -12.02
CA LEU A 126 12.98 27.20 -13.29
C LEU A 126 13.29 28.69 -13.17
N ALA A 127 12.89 29.33 -12.05
CA ALA A 127 13.22 30.72 -11.76
C ALA A 127 14.74 30.92 -11.64
N LEU A 128 15.41 30.04 -10.88
CA LEU A 128 16.88 30.05 -10.77
C LEU A 128 17.55 29.85 -12.14
N ALA A 129 17.05 28.96 -12.98
CA ALA A 129 17.59 28.75 -14.33
C ALA A 129 17.42 29.97 -15.26
N ALA A 130 16.37 30.77 -15.05
CA ALA A 130 16.11 31.97 -15.84
C ALA A 130 17.07 33.12 -15.48
N VAL A 131 17.41 33.24 -14.21
CA VAL A 131 18.21 34.34 -13.64
C VAL A 131 19.70 34.00 -13.59
N PHE A 132 20.04 32.80 -13.10
CA PHE A 132 21.43 32.39 -12.85
C PHE A 132 21.84 31.22 -13.78
N PRO A 133 23.03 31.30 -14.41
CA PRO A 133 23.55 30.20 -15.23
C PRO A 133 24.08 29.01 -14.42
N GLN A 134 23.92 28.99 -13.09
CA GLN A 134 24.40 27.91 -12.22
C GLN A 134 23.57 26.62 -12.46
N ARG A 135 24.12 25.74 -13.31
CA ARG A 135 23.43 24.55 -13.81
C ARG A 135 23.25 23.44 -12.78
N ARG A 136 24.06 23.39 -11.71
CA ARG A 136 24.04 22.25 -10.77
C ARG A 136 22.88 22.33 -9.79
N LEU A 137 22.68 23.49 -9.14
CA LEU A 137 21.65 23.68 -8.12
C LEU A 137 20.24 23.64 -8.74
N SER A 138 20.02 24.39 -9.83
CA SER A 138 18.75 24.37 -10.58
C SER A 138 18.39 22.96 -11.07
N ARG A 139 19.37 22.17 -11.52
CA ARG A 139 19.13 20.79 -11.97
C ARG A 139 18.76 19.86 -10.80
N GLN A 140 19.42 19.98 -9.65
CA GLN A 140 19.07 19.19 -8.46
C GLN A 140 17.66 19.53 -7.95
N LEU A 141 17.35 20.82 -7.79
CA LEU A 141 16.02 21.30 -7.40
C LEU A 141 14.94 20.86 -8.40
N GLY A 142 15.23 20.92 -9.70
CA GLY A 142 14.32 20.47 -10.75
C GLY A 142 14.07 18.96 -10.71
N TRP A 143 15.06 18.15 -10.38
CA TRP A 143 14.90 16.71 -10.21
C TRP A 143 14.02 16.35 -9.03
N TYR A 144 14.30 16.91 -7.84
CA TYR A 144 13.48 16.65 -6.66
C TYR A 144 12.07 17.23 -6.82
N GLY A 145 11.96 18.45 -7.36
CA GLY A 145 10.66 19.09 -7.60
C GLY A 145 9.82 18.36 -8.64
N GLY A 146 10.43 17.95 -9.75
CA GLY A 146 9.75 17.15 -10.77
C GLY A 146 9.37 15.75 -10.27
N PHE A 147 10.20 15.13 -9.43
CA PHE A 147 9.90 13.83 -8.85
C PHE A 147 8.69 13.89 -7.90
N PHE A 148 8.76 14.75 -6.87
CA PHE A 148 7.71 14.85 -5.86
C PHE A 148 6.44 15.54 -6.37
N GLY A 149 6.59 16.55 -7.22
CA GLY A 149 5.47 17.35 -7.72
C GLY A 149 4.72 16.73 -8.90
N LEU A 150 5.38 15.88 -9.69
CA LEU A 150 4.78 15.31 -10.90
C LEU A 150 4.95 13.79 -10.98
N ALA A 151 6.18 13.27 -10.98
CA ALA A 151 6.42 11.85 -11.28
C ALA A 151 5.69 10.91 -10.30
N LEU A 152 5.76 11.21 -9.01
CA LEU A 152 5.12 10.42 -7.96
C LEU A 152 3.58 10.44 -8.08
N PRO A 153 2.89 11.60 -8.04
CA PRO A 153 1.43 11.61 -8.13
C PRO A 153 0.91 11.13 -9.48
N VAL A 154 1.60 11.41 -10.60
CA VAL A 154 1.25 10.85 -11.92
C VAL A 154 1.36 9.32 -11.90
N SER A 155 2.44 8.76 -11.35
CA SER A 155 2.61 7.31 -11.30
C SER A 155 1.53 6.60 -10.51
N LEU A 156 1.11 7.16 -9.37
CA LEU A 156 0.05 6.60 -8.54
C LEU A 156 -1.32 6.76 -9.20
N ALA A 157 -1.58 7.91 -9.86
CA ALA A 157 -2.82 8.10 -10.60
C ALA A 157 -2.96 7.14 -11.79
N LEU A 158 -1.85 6.90 -12.51
CA LEU A 158 -1.79 5.90 -13.59
C LEU A 158 -1.86 4.46 -13.07
N ALA A 159 -1.40 4.21 -11.84
CA ALA A 159 -1.48 2.89 -11.23
C ALA A 159 -2.94 2.46 -11.01
N THR A 160 -3.87 3.37 -10.72
CA THR A 160 -5.27 3.05 -10.43
C THR A 160 -5.93 2.11 -11.45
N PRO A 161 -6.03 2.45 -12.76
CA PRO A 161 -6.65 1.57 -13.75
C PRO A 161 -5.83 0.32 -14.07
N LEU A 162 -4.50 0.39 -13.96
CA LEU A 162 -3.62 -0.74 -14.25
C LEU A 162 -3.66 -1.78 -13.12
N ALA A 163 -3.68 -1.32 -11.88
CA ALA A 163 -3.76 -2.15 -10.70
C ALA A 163 -5.09 -2.90 -10.61
N SER A 164 -6.20 -2.24 -10.95
CA SER A 164 -7.52 -2.89 -10.97
C SER A 164 -7.54 -3.99 -12.04
N THR A 165 -7.11 -3.69 -13.26
CA THR A 165 -7.11 -4.71 -14.33
C THR A 165 -6.17 -5.88 -14.05
N LEU A 166 -4.97 -5.63 -13.51
CA LEU A 166 -3.96 -6.68 -13.34
C LEU A 166 -4.17 -7.55 -12.11
N THR A 167 -4.75 -7.03 -11.03
CA THR A 167 -4.75 -7.74 -9.75
C THR A 167 -6.11 -7.96 -9.12
N GLU A 168 -7.20 -7.36 -9.64
CA GLU A 168 -8.51 -7.48 -9.01
C GLU A 168 -9.00 -8.93 -8.96
N ALA A 169 -8.83 -9.69 -10.05
CA ALA A 169 -9.23 -11.09 -10.10
C ALA A 169 -8.51 -11.95 -9.04
N THR A 170 -7.20 -11.76 -8.87
CA THR A 170 -6.41 -12.46 -7.86
C THR A 170 -6.79 -12.01 -6.45
N TYR A 171 -7.00 -10.71 -6.24
CA TYR A 171 -7.42 -10.17 -4.95
C TYR A 171 -8.78 -10.72 -4.52
N SER A 172 -9.81 -10.60 -5.35
CA SER A 172 -11.17 -11.03 -5.03
C SER A 172 -11.27 -12.54 -4.81
N ARG A 173 -10.56 -13.35 -5.61
CA ARG A 173 -10.54 -14.81 -5.43
C ARG A 173 -9.97 -15.21 -4.08
N ASN A 174 -8.82 -14.66 -3.71
CA ASN A 174 -8.16 -15.03 -2.47
C ASN A 174 -8.86 -14.41 -1.25
N LEU A 175 -9.43 -13.21 -1.39
CA LEU A 175 -10.25 -12.62 -0.34
C LEU A 175 -11.52 -13.44 -0.08
N ALA A 176 -12.13 -14.02 -1.11
CA ALA A 176 -13.27 -14.91 -0.95
C ALA A 176 -12.89 -16.17 -0.16
N VAL A 177 -11.73 -16.78 -0.44
CA VAL A 177 -11.21 -17.94 0.33
C VAL A 177 -10.99 -17.56 1.80
N VAL A 178 -10.30 -16.44 2.06
CA VAL A 178 -10.08 -15.95 3.43
C VAL A 178 -11.42 -15.70 4.11
N SER A 179 -12.35 -15.01 3.44
CA SER A 179 -13.68 -14.73 3.97
C SER A 179 -14.47 -16.00 4.25
N GLU A 180 -14.46 -17.01 3.38
CA GLU A 180 -15.18 -18.26 3.58
C GLU A 180 -14.66 -19.02 4.80
N ILE A 181 -13.32 -19.11 4.95
CA ILE A 181 -12.67 -19.78 6.07
C ILE A 181 -12.92 -18.99 7.38
N THR A 182 -12.95 -17.66 7.31
CA THR A 182 -13.11 -16.79 8.48
C THR A 182 -14.56 -16.43 8.80
N GLN A 183 -15.52 -16.60 7.90
CA GLN A 183 -16.94 -16.30 8.15
C GLN A 183 -17.53 -17.21 9.24
N GLN A 184 -16.98 -18.41 9.42
CA GLN A 184 -17.30 -19.29 10.55
C GLN A 184 -16.71 -18.79 11.87
N VAL A 185 -15.62 -18.00 11.80
CA VAL A 185 -14.98 -17.32 12.94
C VAL A 185 -15.68 -16.00 13.27
N SER A 186 -16.16 -15.28 12.24
CA SER A 186 -16.85 -13.99 12.34
C SER A 186 -18.37 -14.10 12.42
N GLY A 187 -18.91 -15.30 12.61
CA GLY A 187 -20.34 -15.54 12.76
C GLY A 187 -20.91 -14.79 13.97
N GLY A 188 -21.49 -13.63 13.70
CA GLY A 188 -22.67 -13.07 14.38
C GLY A 188 -22.55 -12.52 15.81
N ASP A 189 -21.74 -13.08 16.70
CA ASP A 189 -21.85 -12.78 18.15
C ASP A 189 -20.51 -12.68 18.91
N VAL A 190 -19.36 -12.72 18.25
CA VAL A 190 -18.05 -12.75 18.96
C VAL A 190 -17.63 -11.38 19.54
N ILE A 191 -18.37 -10.30 19.27
CA ILE A 191 -18.21 -9.00 19.94
C ILE A 191 -19.23 -8.83 21.09
N ALA A 192 -20.20 -9.75 21.23
CA ALA A 192 -21.09 -9.83 22.37
C ALA A 192 -20.53 -10.90 23.33
N GLU A 193 -19.73 -10.43 24.28
CA GLU A 193 -19.23 -11.19 25.41
C GLU A 193 -20.40 -11.81 26.20
N ALA A 194 -20.71 -13.09 25.94
CA ALA A 194 -21.12 -14.12 26.90
C ALA A 194 -21.59 -15.37 26.13
N ASP A 195 -20.91 -16.50 26.34
CA ASP A 195 -21.37 -17.86 26.04
C ASP A 195 -21.02 -18.50 24.69
N LEU A 196 -19.87 -18.15 24.09
CA LEU A 196 -19.24 -19.08 23.16
C LEU A 196 -18.72 -20.29 23.93
N SER A 197 -19.32 -21.47 23.68
CA SER A 197 -18.90 -22.67 24.37
C SER A 197 -17.47 -23.05 23.95
N LEU A 198 -16.70 -23.63 24.87
CA LEU A 198 -15.36 -24.15 24.60
C LEU A 198 -15.32 -25.12 23.40
N ASN A 199 -16.45 -25.75 23.10
CA ASN A 199 -16.58 -26.67 21.97
C ASN A 199 -16.69 -25.93 20.62
N ASP A 200 -17.26 -24.73 20.59
CA ASP A 200 -17.39 -23.91 19.38
C ASP A 200 -16.03 -23.39 18.93
N TYR A 201 -15.22 -22.89 19.87
CA TYR A 201 -13.83 -22.50 19.60
C TYR A 201 -12.99 -23.65 19.04
N ARG A 202 -13.11 -24.85 19.60
CA ARG A 202 -12.41 -26.05 19.10
C ARG A 202 -12.85 -26.43 17.70
N ARG A 203 -14.14 -26.32 17.41
CA ARG A 203 -14.69 -26.65 16.07
C ARG A 203 -14.23 -25.66 15.02
N ILE A 204 -14.23 -24.37 15.35
CA ILE A 204 -13.73 -23.30 14.50
C ILE A 204 -12.23 -23.45 14.26
N ALA A 205 -11.44 -23.68 15.31
CA ALA A 205 -10.00 -23.91 15.21
C ALA A 205 -9.68 -25.15 14.36
N GLY A 206 -10.42 -26.25 14.53
CA GLY A 206 -10.25 -27.47 13.73
C GLY A 206 -10.54 -27.26 12.24
N ASN A 207 -11.56 -26.46 11.90
CA ASN A 207 -11.86 -26.12 10.51
C ASN A 207 -10.78 -25.25 9.89
N VAL A 208 -10.33 -24.19 10.60
CA VAL A 208 -9.23 -23.32 10.15
C VAL A 208 -7.95 -24.13 9.97
N TRP A 209 -7.67 -25.07 10.88
CA TRP A 209 -6.52 -25.97 10.81
C TRP A 209 -6.55 -26.84 9.56
N SER A 210 -7.69 -27.48 9.26
CA SER A 210 -7.81 -28.36 8.09
C SER A 210 -7.63 -27.63 6.75
N ARG A 211 -7.76 -26.30 6.74
CA ARG A 211 -7.61 -25.43 5.56
C ARG A 211 -6.45 -24.44 5.71
N ALA A 212 -5.53 -24.66 6.64
CA ALA A 212 -4.47 -23.71 6.94
C ALA A 212 -3.58 -23.42 5.72
N ASP A 213 -3.23 -24.45 4.93
CA ASP A 213 -2.42 -24.27 3.71
C ASP A 213 -3.13 -23.41 2.66
N GLU A 214 -4.43 -23.61 2.48
CA GLU A 214 -5.25 -22.83 1.55
C GLU A 214 -5.37 -21.37 2.02
N LEU A 215 -5.58 -21.18 3.33
CA LEU A 215 -5.67 -19.87 3.97
C LEU A 215 -4.35 -19.09 3.82
N ILE A 216 -3.22 -19.71 4.18
CA ILE A 216 -1.89 -19.09 4.09
C ILE A 216 -1.59 -18.78 2.61
N GLY A 217 -1.86 -19.71 1.69
CA GLY A 217 -1.70 -19.47 0.26
C GLY A 217 -2.48 -18.25 -0.23
N ALA A 218 -3.74 -18.12 0.19
CA ALA A 218 -4.59 -16.97 -0.14
C ALA A 218 -4.06 -15.66 0.47
N MET A 219 -3.62 -15.69 1.73
CA MET A 219 -3.04 -14.53 2.41
C MET A 219 -1.73 -14.07 1.75
N VAL A 220 -0.84 -14.99 1.41
CA VAL A 220 0.41 -14.69 0.69
C VAL A 220 0.10 -14.07 -0.68
N ALA A 221 -0.91 -14.58 -1.39
CA ALA A 221 -1.33 -14.00 -2.66
C ALA A 221 -1.87 -12.56 -2.48
N ILE A 222 -2.68 -12.31 -1.44
CA ILE A 222 -3.17 -10.96 -1.11
C ILE A 222 -2.00 -10.00 -0.80
N VAL A 223 -1.04 -10.44 0.03
CA VAL A 223 0.18 -9.65 0.30
C VAL A 223 0.95 -9.38 -0.98
N GLY A 224 1.11 -10.38 -1.85
CA GLY A 224 1.74 -10.22 -3.16
C GLY A 224 1.05 -9.15 -4.01
N VAL A 225 -0.29 -9.11 -4.00
CA VAL A 225 -1.07 -8.06 -4.67
C VAL A 225 -0.77 -6.68 -4.07
N TYR A 226 -0.74 -6.54 -2.75
CA TYR A 226 -0.40 -5.26 -2.12
C TYR A 226 1.03 -4.81 -2.44
N VAL A 227 2.00 -5.71 -2.34
CA VAL A 227 3.41 -5.42 -2.70
C VAL A 227 3.50 -4.96 -4.15
N PHE A 228 2.80 -5.64 -5.06
CA PHE A 228 2.75 -5.24 -6.46
C PHE A 228 2.13 -3.84 -6.65
N ARG A 229 0.95 -3.60 -6.05
CA ARG A 229 0.22 -2.33 -6.17
C ARG A 229 0.96 -1.14 -5.58
N ILE A 230 1.70 -1.33 -4.50
CA ILE A 230 2.34 -0.22 -3.74
C ILE A 230 3.76 0.05 -4.23
N PHE A 231 4.54 -1.01 -4.49
CA PHE A 231 5.96 -0.87 -4.78
C PHE A 231 6.24 -1.10 -6.26
N ILE A 232 5.87 -2.28 -6.77
CA ILE A 232 6.32 -2.72 -8.09
C ILE A 232 5.71 -1.85 -9.20
N LEU A 233 4.38 -1.69 -9.19
CA LEU A 233 3.68 -0.96 -10.25
C LEU A 233 4.05 0.53 -10.27
N PRO A 234 4.03 1.29 -9.15
CA PRO A 234 4.44 2.69 -9.17
C PRO A 234 5.91 2.86 -9.58
N MET A 235 6.81 1.97 -9.12
CA MET A 235 8.22 2.05 -9.47
C MET A 235 8.46 1.78 -10.97
N LEU A 236 7.73 0.83 -11.56
CA LEU A 236 7.73 0.58 -13.01
C LEU A 236 7.22 1.81 -13.79
N LEU A 237 6.14 2.44 -13.32
CA LEU A 237 5.57 3.63 -13.96
C LEU A 237 6.51 4.83 -13.88
N ILE A 238 7.14 5.07 -12.72
CA ILE A 238 8.17 6.10 -12.55
C ILE A 238 9.35 5.83 -13.49
N GLY A 239 9.83 4.59 -13.55
CA GLY A 239 10.92 4.18 -14.44
C GLY A 239 10.57 4.38 -15.93
N GLY A 240 9.34 4.01 -16.32
CA GLY A 240 8.82 4.22 -17.68
C GLY A 240 8.71 5.70 -18.03
N LEU A 241 8.19 6.53 -17.12
CA LEU A 241 8.10 7.98 -17.29
C LEU A 241 9.50 8.60 -17.48
N PHE A 242 10.47 8.18 -16.66
CA PHE A 242 11.86 8.62 -16.75
C PHE A 242 12.50 8.24 -18.08
N PHE A 243 12.30 6.99 -18.53
CA PHE A 243 12.83 6.51 -19.80
C PHE A 243 12.22 7.28 -20.98
N ALA A 244 10.90 7.50 -20.98
CA ALA A 244 10.22 8.30 -22.00
C ALA A 244 10.77 9.72 -22.04
N ALA A 245 10.86 10.40 -20.90
CA ALA A 245 11.40 11.77 -20.81
C ALA A 245 12.84 11.85 -21.34
N ARG A 246 13.68 10.85 -21.03
CA ARG A 246 15.06 10.78 -21.55
C ARG A 246 15.12 10.53 -23.05
N SER A 247 14.22 9.72 -23.59
CA SER A 247 14.13 9.42 -25.02
C SER A 247 13.78 10.69 -25.83
N PHE A 248 12.75 11.42 -25.40
CA PHE A 248 12.37 12.69 -26.04
C PHE A 248 13.49 13.73 -25.99
N ALA A 249 14.16 13.87 -24.84
CA ALA A 249 15.27 14.82 -24.70
C ALA A 249 16.50 14.48 -25.58
N ARG A 250 16.68 13.21 -25.96
CA ARG A 250 17.75 12.78 -26.88
C ARG A 250 17.34 12.94 -28.35
N GLY A 251 16.06 12.76 -28.66
CA GLY A 251 15.52 12.95 -30.01
C GLY A 251 15.63 14.39 -30.53
N GLU A 252 15.58 15.39 -29.65
CA GLU A 252 15.79 16.80 -30.01
C GLU A 252 17.27 17.19 -30.23
N ALA A 253 18.23 16.39 -29.74
CA ALA A 253 19.66 16.67 -29.90
C ALA A 253 20.27 16.10 -31.21
N GLY A 254 19.48 15.36 -31.98
CA GLY A 254 19.88 14.72 -33.24
C GLY A 254 19.25 15.33 -34.51
N ARG A 255 18.61 16.50 -34.39
CA ARG A 255 18.11 17.32 -35.52
C ARG A 255 18.76 18.70 -35.45
#